data_AF-A0A7M7QT02-F1
#
_entry.id   AF-A0A7M7QT02-F1
#
_cell.length_a   1.000
_cell.length_b   1.000
_cell.length_c   1.000
_cell.angle_alpha   90.00
_cell.angle_beta   90.00
_cell.angle_gamma   90.00
#
_symmetry.space_group_name_H-M   'P 1'
#
loop_
_entity.id
_entity.type
_entity.pdbx_description
1 polymer ?
#
loop_
_entity_poly.entity_id
_entity_poly.type
_entity_poly.pdbx_seq_one_letter_code
_entity_poly.pdbx_strand_id
1 'polypeptide(L)'
;MELPTPTPEDLQRKLYFLMEQLQQMASELPPKYQMRLPYELLSGLANCLLNDTIFEIVKGLMEIQHVTEKHLFQQRLQLINQHRIEITQVLSKLVTDEEKETVKQSLFLKHKEQLKQQDTKLVLQLDQKVADQQSILEKAGVPGFYVTNNPIDIQVQMRLCDFIIRLSKMEVPRY
;
A
#
# COMPACT_ATOMS: atom_id res chain seq x y z
N MET A 1 -11.41 10.99 -34.37
CA MET A 1 -12.79 11.06 -33.89
C MET A 1 -12.71 11.51 -32.44
N GLU A 2 -13.10 12.74 -32.15
CA GLU A 2 -13.20 13.24 -30.77
C GLU A 2 -14.34 12.50 -30.09
N LEU A 3 -14.08 11.91 -28.93
CA LEU A 3 -15.14 11.33 -28.10
C LEU A 3 -16.07 12.48 -27.68
N PRO A 4 -17.40 12.32 -27.79
CA PRO A 4 -18.33 13.35 -27.38
C PRO A 4 -18.11 13.69 -25.91
N THR A 5 -18.06 14.99 -25.58
CA THR A 5 -17.98 15.47 -24.21
C THR A 5 -19.20 14.99 -23.42
N PRO A 6 -19.03 14.46 -22.19
CA PRO A 6 -20.13 13.91 -21.41
C PRO A 6 -21.19 14.98 -21.10
N THR A 7 -22.47 14.63 -21.19
CA THR A 7 -23.56 15.57 -20.84
C THR A 7 -23.72 15.69 -19.32
N PRO A 8 -24.41 16.74 -18.81
CA PRO A 8 -24.75 16.82 -17.39
C PRO A 8 -25.53 15.60 -16.89
N GLU A 9 -26.42 15.03 -17.71
CA GLU A 9 -27.14 13.80 -17.35
C GLU A 9 -26.19 12.60 -17.23
N ASP A 10 -25.17 12.50 -18.09
CA ASP A 10 -24.17 11.43 -18.02
C ASP A 10 -23.33 11.52 -16.74
N LEU A 11 -22.93 12.73 -16.35
CA LEU A 11 -22.21 12.98 -15.10
C LEU A 11 -23.08 12.66 -13.88
N GLN A 12 -24.35 13.03 -13.90
CA GLN A 12 -25.28 12.73 -12.82
C GLN A 12 -25.50 11.22 -12.66
N ARG A 13 -25.64 10.49 -13.77
CA ARG A 13 -25.74 9.01 -13.76
C ARG A 13 -24.49 8.37 -13.18
N LYS A 14 -23.30 8.81 -13.63
CA LYS A 14 -22.01 8.34 -13.08
C LYS A 14 -21.94 8.61 -11.58
N LEU A 15 -22.36 9.79 -11.13
CA LEU A 15 -22.36 10.13 -9.70
C LEU A 15 -23.26 9.21 -8.89
N TYR A 16 -24.51 8.97 -9.33
CA TYR A 16 -25.42 8.05 -8.63
C TYR A 16 -24.87 6.63 -8.56
N PHE A 17 -24.33 6.13 -9.68
CA PHE A 17 -23.68 4.83 -9.72
C PHE A 17 -22.51 4.73 -8.73
N LEU A 18 -21.59 5.71 -8.76
CA LEU A 18 -20.45 5.74 -7.85
C LEU A 18 -20.90 5.79 -6.38
N MET A 19 -21.93 6.58 -6.08
CA MET A 19 -22.50 6.70 -4.74
C MET A 19 -23.10 5.40 -4.23
N GLU A 20 -23.90 4.72 -5.06
CA GLU A 20 -24.51 3.44 -4.72
C GLU A 20 -23.43 2.38 -4.43
N GLN A 21 -22.45 2.26 -5.32
CA GLN A 21 -21.35 1.32 -5.16
C GLN A 21 -20.50 1.63 -3.91
N LEU A 22 -20.21 2.91 -3.63
CA LEU A 22 -19.47 3.31 -2.43
C LEU A 22 -20.22 2.98 -1.14
N GLN A 23 -21.53 3.21 -1.09
CA GLN A 23 -22.36 2.88 0.06
C GLN A 23 -22.44 1.37 0.29
N GLN A 24 -22.62 0.59 -0.79
CA GLN A 24 -22.60 -0.86 -0.73
C GLN A 24 -21.27 -1.36 -0.16
N MET A 25 -20.14 -0.94 -0.74
CA MET A 25 -18.82 -1.35 -0.27
C MET A 25 -18.56 -0.92 1.19
N ALA A 26 -19.01 0.26 1.59
CA ALA A 26 -18.89 0.72 2.99
C ALA A 26 -19.70 -0.17 3.94
N SER A 27 -20.92 -0.57 3.57
CA SER A 27 -21.80 -1.42 4.40
C SER A 27 -21.27 -2.85 4.61
N GLU A 28 -20.38 -3.32 3.73
CA GLU A 28 -19.72 -4.62 3.85
C GLU A 28 -18.57 -4.62 4.88
N LEU A 29 -18.12 -3.43 5.34
CA LEU A 29 -17.02 -3.32 6.29
C LEU A 29 -17.43 -3.61 7.73
N PRO A 30 -16.50 -3.99 8.62
CA PRO A 30 -16.75 -4.02 10.07
C PRO A 30 -17.22 -2.66 10.64
N PRO A 31 -18.12 -2.62 11.66
CA PRO A 31 -18.71 -1.39 12.17
C PRO A 31 -17.70 -0.29 12.56
N LYS A 32 -16.56 -0.68 13.13
CA LYS A 32 -15.48 0.24 13.51
C LYS A 32 -14.92 1.07 12.36
N TYR A 33 -15.00 0.58 11.12
CA TYR A 33 -14.57 1.30 9.93
C TYR A 33 -15.75 2.02 9.27
N GLN A 34 -16.94 1.43 9.29
CA GLN A 34 -18.17 2.07 8.78
C GLN A 34 -18.40 3.44 9.42
N MET A 35 -18.23 3.54 10.74
CA MET A 35 -18.40 4.79 11.49
C MET A 35 -17.41 5.90 11.08
N ARG A 36 -16.33 5.55 10.36
CA ARG A 36 -15.34 6.51 9.84
C ARG A 36 -15.63 6.91 8.39
N LEU A 37 -16.70 6.38 7.80
CA LEU A 37 -17.10 6.61 6.42
C LEU A 37 -18.52 7.25 6.37
N PRO A 38 -18.68 8.48 6.87
CA PRO A 38 -19.97 9.16 6.83
C PRO A 38 -20.40 9.42 5.38
N TYR A 39 -21.70 9.60 5.17
CA TYR A 39 -22.28 9.89 3.85
C TYR A 39 -21.60 11.07 3.15
N GLU A 40 -21.28 12.13 3.90
CA GLU A 40 -20.58 13.32 3.37
C GLU A 40 -19.22 12.96 2.74
N LEU A 41 -18.46 12.07 3.39
CA LEU A 41 -17.17 11.60 2.87
C LEU A 41 -17.35 10.81 1.57
N LEU A 42 -18.30 9.87 1.55
CA LEU A 42 -18.60 9.07 0.35
C LEU A 42 -19.10 9.94 -0.80
N SER A 43 -19.92 10.96 -0.49
CA SER A 43 -20.37 11.98 -1.44
C SER A 43 -19.23 12.78 -2.04
N GLY A 44 -18.33 13.29 -1.19
CA GLY A 44 -17.14 13.98 -1.65
C GLY A 44 -16.29 13.09 -2.55
N LEU A 45 -16.09 11.83 -2.15
CA LEU A 45 -15.29 10.88 -2.92
C LEU A 45 -15.94 10.57 -4.28
N ALA A 46 -17.25 10.31 -4.34
CA ALA A 46 -17.95 10.06 -5.59
C ALA A 46 -17.81 11.23 -6.58
N ASN A 47 -17.92 12.47 -6.09
CA ASN A 47 -17.70 13.67 -6.90
C ASN A 47 -16.25 13.78 -7.40
N CYS A 48 -15.28 13.49 -6.53
CA CYS A 48 -13.86 13.47 -6.88
C CYS A 48 -13.57 12.46 -8.02
N LEU A 49 -14.21 11.29 -7.96
CA LEU A 49 -14.07 10.20 -8.93
C LEU A 49 -14.82 10.41 -10.25
N LEU A 50 -15.56 11.52 -10.41
CA LEU A 50 -16.07 11.90 -11.73
C LEU A 50 -14.91 12.18 -12.70
N ASN A 51 -13.80 12.73 -12.18
CA ASN A 51 -12.56 12.94 -12.91
C ASN A 51 -11.70 11.67 -12.89
N ASP A 52 -11.47 11.09 -14.07
CA ASP A 52 -10.73 9.83 -14.20
C ASP A 52 -9.25 9.94 -13.80
N THR A 53 -8.70 11.16 -13.70
CA THR A 53 -7.33 11.40 -13.22
C THR A 53 -7.08 10.80 -11.83
N ILE A 54 -8.10 10.78 -10.96
CA ILE A 54 -7.96 10.24 -9.60
C ILE A 54 -7.74 8.72 -9.64
N PHE A 55 -8.41 8.01 -10.56
CA PHE A 55 -8.17 6.59 -10.74
C PHE A 55 -6.73 6.34 -11.21
N GLU A 56 -6.22 7.16 -12.13
CA GLU A 56 -4.85 7.03 -12.64
C GLU A 56 -3.79 7.35 -11.57
N ILE A 57 -4.03 8.34 -10.71
CA ILE A 57 -3.16 8.62 -9.56
C ILE A 57 -3.09 7.41 -8.63
N VAL A 58 -4.25 6.84 -8.25
CA VAL A 58 -4.28 5.69 -7.33
C VAL A 58 -3.61 4.46 -7.96
N LYS A 59 -3.85 4.18 -9.25
CA LYS A 59 -3.15 3.10 -9.97
C LYS A 59 -1.63 3.31 -9.99
N GLY A 60 -1.17 4.51 -10.30
CA GLY A 60 0.25 4.84 -10.30
C GLY A 60 0.89 4.67 -8.92
N LEU A 61 0.20 5.08 -7.85
CA LEU A 61 0.68 4.88 -6.48
C LEU A 61 0.77 3.40 -6.11
N MET A 62 -0.17 2.56 -6.56
CA MET A 62 -0.09 1.10 -6.37
C MET A 62 1.10 0.47 -7.09
N GLU A 63 1.38 0.89 -8.33
CA GLU A 63 2.51 0.37 -9.09
C GLU A 63 3.84 0.75 -8.41
N ILE A 64 3.96 2.02 -7.97
CA ILE A 64 5.11 2.49 -7.21
C ILE A 64 5.27 1.70 -5.90
N GLN A 65 4.18 1.43 -5.19
CA GLN A 65 4.18 0.59 -3.99
C GLN A 65 4.72 -0.81 -4.30
N HIS A 66 4.17 -1.47 -5.32
CA HIS A 66 4.55 -2.83 -5.69
C HIS A 66 6.03 -2.94 -6.06
N VAL A 67 6.54 -2.00 -6.86
CA VAL A 67 7.96 -1.94 -7.23
C VAL A 67 8.84 -1.72 -5.99
N THR A 68 8.40 -0.84 -5.08
CA THR A 68 9.14 -0.56 -3.85
C THR A 68 9.19 -1.79 -2.94
N GLU A 69 8.05 -2.43 -2.68
CA GLU A 69 7.96 -3.65 -1.86
C GLU A 69 8.83 -4.77 -2.44
N LYS A 70 8.80 -4.97 -3.75
CA LYS A 70 9.65 -5.93 -4.44
C LYS A 70 11.14 -5.62 -4.25
N HIS A 71 11.52 -4.35 -4.35
CA HIS A 71 12.90 -3.92 -4.14
C HIS A 71 13.36 -4.17 -2.69
N LEU A 72 12.57 -3.78 -1.70
CA LEU A 72 12.88 -3.98 -0.27
C LEU A 72 12.97 -5.47 0.08
N PHE A 73 12.07 -6.30 -0.47
CA PHE A 73 12.12 -7.74 -0.32
C PHE A 73 13.41 -8.33 -0.90
N GLN A 74 13.83 -7.87 -2.08
CA GLN A 74 15.09 -8.29 -2.70
C GLN A 74 16.31 -7.89 -1.85
N GLN A 75 16.33 -6.68 -1.27
CA GLN A 75 17.40 -6.26 -0.35
C GLN A 75 17.51 -7.19 0.87
N ARG A 76 16.37 -7.58 1.46
CA ARG A 76 16.35 -8.51 2.58
C ARG A 76 16.89 -9.89 2.17
N LEU A 77 16.45 -10.40 1.02
CA LEU A 77 16.90 -11.69 0.50
C LEU A 77 18.40 -11.72 0.20
N GLN A 78 18.95 -10.61 -0.31
CA GLN A 78 20.39 -10.47 -0.54
C GLN A 78 21.19 -10.61 0.76
N LEU A 79 20.76 -9.97 1.86
CA LEU A 79 21.45 -10.11 3.14
C LEU A 79 21.41 -11.55 3.66
N ILE A 80 20.24 -12.20 3.59
CA ILE A 80 20.08 -13.60 4.01
C ILE A 80 21.01 -14.52 3.22
N ASN A 81 21.09 -14.33 1.90
CA ASN A 81 22.00 -15.10 1.06
C ASN A 81 23.47 -14.84 1.41
N GLN A 82 23.83 -13.58 1.70
CA GLN A 82 25.18 -13.23 2.15
C GLN A 82 25.55 -13.92 3.46
N HIS A 83 24.63 -13.93 4.44
CA HIS A 83 24.81 -14.64 5.70
C HIS A 83 25.02 -16.14 5.49
N ARG A 84 24.21 -16.77 4.61
CA ARG A 84 24.35 -18.18 4.27
C ARG A 84 25.73 -18.50 3.68
N ILE A 85 26.21 -17.68 2.75
CA ILE A 85 27.53 -17.84 2.12
C ILE A 85 28.64 -17.66 3.16
N GLU A 86 28.55 -16.63 4.02
CA GLU A 86 29.53 -16.37 5.08
C GLU A 86 29.65 -17.56 6.03
N ILE A 87 28.53 -18.15 6.46
CA ILE A 87 28.54 -19.35 7.32
C ILE A 87 29.28 -20.51 6.64
N THR A 88 28.93 -20.84 5.39
CA THR A 88 29.57 -21.95 4.68
C THR A 88 31.07 -21.71 4.49
N GLN A 89 31.47 -20.48 4.12
CA GLN A 89 32.88 -20.14 3.90
C GLN A 89 33.69 -20.19 5.19
N VAL A 90 33.17 -19.64 6.29
CA VAL A 90 33.89 -19.63 7.56
C VAL A 90 34.01 -21.05 8.12
N LEU A 91 32.93 -21.83 8.12
CA LEU A 91 32.96 -23.21 8.64
C LEU A 91 33.89 -24.13 7.82
N SER A 92 34.03 -23.89 6.51
CA SER A 92 34.94 -24.68 5.66
C SER A 92 36.42 -24.51 5.99
N LYS A 93 36.79 -23.42 6.69
CA LYS A 93 38.18 -23.10 7.06
C LYS A 93 38.57 -23.63 8.43
N LEU A 94 37.61 -24.10 9.22
CA LEU A 94 37.83 -24.56 10.60
C LEU A 94 38.01 -26.08 10.62
N VAL A 95 38.99 -26.54 11.39
CA VAL A 95 39.39 -27.95 11.42
C VAL A 95 38.69 -28.70 12.55
N THR A 96 38.62 -28.12 13.75
CA THR A 96 38.02 -28.76 14.91
C THR A 96 36.53 -28.44 15.07
N ASP A 97 35.79 -29.35 15.67
CA ASP A 97 34.35 -29.18 15.84
C ASP A 97 34.00 -28.19 16.97
N GLU A 98 34.85 -28.05 17.98
CA GLU A 98 34.72 -27.05 19.05
C GLU A 98 34.88 -25.61 18.52
N GLU A 99 35.83 -25.38 17.62
CA GLU A 99 36.03 -24.09 16.94
C GLU A 99 34.83 -23.76 16.04
N LYS A 100 34.33 -24.75 15.28
CA LYS A 100 33.15 -24.58 14.42
C LYS A 100 31.92 -24.17 15.22
N GLU A 101 31.65 -24.82 16.34
CA GLU A 101 30.47 -24.54 17.15
C GLU A 101 30.53 -23.14 17.79
N THR A 102 31.68 -22.76 18.34
CA THR A 102 31.91 -21.43 18.91
C THR A 102 31.74 -20.32 17.86
N VAL A 103 32.36 -20.49 16.69
CA VAL A 103 32.27 -19.50 15.59
C VAL A 103 30.87 -19.43 15.01
N LYS A 104 30.18 -20.57 14.88
CA LYS A 104 28.78 -20.62 14.41
C LYS A 104 27.84 -19.84 15.34
N GLN A 105 28.00 -19.99 16.66
CA GLN A 105 27.20 -19.24 17.63
C GLN A 105 27.47 -17.73 17.55
N SER A 106 28.74 -17.34 17.44
CA SER A 106 29.13 -15.93 17.27
C SER A 106 28.55 -15.32 15.98
N LEU A 107 28.68 -16.03 14.85
CA LEU A 107 28.11 -15.61 13.57
C LEU A 107 26.60 -15.50 13.62
N PHE A 108 25.92 -16.46 14.25
CA PHE A 108 24.46 -16.44 14.39
C PHE A 108 23.97 -15.19 15.13
N LEU A 109 24.61 -14.83 16.24
CA LEU A 109 24.25 -13.62 17.00
C LEU A 109 24.48 -12.35 16.16
N LYS A 110 25.61 -12.27 15.46
CA LYS A 110 25.94 -11.16 14.56
C LYS A 110 24.92 -11.03 13.43
N HIS A 111 24.61 -12.13 12.74
CA HIS A 111 23.66 -12.16 11.61
C HIS A 111 22.24 -11.81 12.06
N LYS A 112 21.82 -12.30 13.23
CA LYS A 112 20.52 -11.96 13.83
C LYS A 112 20.38 -10.46 14.07
N GLU A 113 21.40 -9.83 14.65
CA GLU A 113 21.37 -8.39 14.91
C GLU A 113 21.41 -7.58 13.61
N GLN A 114 22.24 -7.97 12.64
CA GLN A 114 22.28 -7.33 11.33
C GLN A 114 20.93 -7.41 10.59
N LEU A 115 20.29 -8.58 10.62
CA LEU A 115 18.99 -8.78 9.99
C LEU A 115 17.92 -7.92 10.67
N LYS A 116 17.92 -7.85 12.00
CA LYS A 116 17.02 -6.98 12.76
C LYS A 116 17.21 -5.51 12.39
N GLN A 117 18.46 -5.04 12.30
CA GLN A 117 18.76 -3.67 11.91
C GLN A 117 18.32 -3.37 10.47
N GLN A 118 18.50 -4.32 9.56
CA GLN A 118 18.00 -4.17 8.19
C GLN A 118 16.48 -4.13 8.16
N ASP A 119 15.80 -5.07 8.81
CA ASP A 119 14.34 -5.13 8.85
C ASP A 119 13.73 -3.84 9.41
N THR A 120 14.30 -3.26 10.46
CA THR A 120 13.89 -1.93 10.97
C THR A 120 14.03 -0.83 9.91
N LYS A 121 15.15 -0.80 9.17
CA LYS A 121 15.35 0.18 8.09
C LYS A 121 14.35 0.00 6.94
N LEU A 122 14.01 -1.24 6.60
CA LEU A 122 13.03 -1.53 5.56
C LEU A 122 11.64 -1.07 5.97
N VAL A 123 11.23 -1.30 7.22
CA VAL A 123 9.95 -0.82 7.76
C VAL A 123 9.89 0.71 7.72
N LEU A 124 10.94 1.41 8.13
CA LEU A 124 10.98 2.88 8.07
C LEU A 124 10.82 3.42 6.63
N GLN A 125 11.35 2.71 5.63
CA GLN A 125 11.15 3.07 4.23
C GLN A 125 9.70 2.84 3.76
N LEU A 126 9.05 1.78 4.25
CA LEU A 126 7.63 1.54 4.00
C LEU A 126 6.76 2.62 4.64
N ASP A 127 7.03 2.98 5.90
CA ASP A 127 6.30 4.04 6.59
C ASP A 127 6.42 5.38 5.87
N GLN A 128 7.63 5.73 5.40
CA GLN A 128 7.82 6.93 4.59
C GLN A 128 7.00 6.88 3.29
N LYS A 129 6.92 5.72 2.63
CA LYS A 129 6.11 5.57 1.41
C LYS A 129 4.61 5.74 1.67
N VAL A 130 4.11 5.24 2.80
CA VAL A 130 2.72 5.47 3.22
C VAL A 130 2.47 6.96 3.41
N ALA A 131 3.36 7.68 4.10
CA ALA A 131 3.23 9.12 4.30
C ALA A 131 3.28 9.91 2.97
N ASP A 132 4.16 9.52 2.05
CA ASP A 132 4.25 10.13 0.72
C ASP A 132 2.94 9.94 -0.06
N GLN A 133 2.39 8.72 -0.09
CA GLN A 133 1.14 8.39 -0.75
C GLN A 133 -0.06 9.16 -0.16
N GLN A 134 -0.14 9.23 1.17
CA GLN A 134 -1.15 10.03 1.88
C GLN A 134 -1.06 11.50 1.45
N SER A 135 0.14 12.08 1.44
CA SER A 135 0.35 13.47 1.04
C SER A 135 -0.01 13.73 -0.43
N ILE A 136 0.27 12.78 -1.32
CA ILE A 136 -0.10 12.90 -2.74
C ILE A 136 -1.62 12.91 -2.91
N LEU A 137 -2.33 11.99 -2.24
CA LEU A 137 -3.79 11.89 -2.32
C LEU A 137 -4.49 13.10 -1.66
N GLU A 138 -3.95 13.57 -0.54
CA GLU A 138 -4.41 14.81 0.11
C GLU A 138 -4.25 16.03 -0.81
N LYS A 139 -3.08 16.18 -1.45
CA LYS A 139 -2.82 17.27 -2.41
C LYS A 139 -3.64 17.16 -3.69
N ALA A 140 -3.98 15.94 -4.11
CA ALA A 140 -4.91 15.70 -5.22
C ALA A 140 -6.37 15.99 -4.84
N GLY A 141 -6.64 16.33 -3.57
CA GLY A 141 -7.97 16.68 -3.08
C GLY A 141 -8.87 15.48 -2.88
N VAL A 142 -8.31 14.27 -2.74
CA VAL A 142 -9.09 13.04 -2.54
C VAL A 142 -9.63 13.02 -1.10
N PRO A 143 -10.96 13.00 -0.89
CA PRO A 143 -11.53 13.04 0.45
C PRO A 143 -11.14 11.83 1.30
N GLY A 144 -10.90 12.08 2.59
CA GLY A 144 -10.52 11.04 3.56
C GLY A 144 -9.01 10.75 3.63
N PHE A 145 -8.22 11.39 2.77
CA PHE A 145 -6.76 11.28 2.80
C PHE A 145 -6.14 12.51 3.47
N TYR A 146 -5.26 12.23 4.43
CA TYR A 146 -4.43 13.16 5.16
C TYR A 146 -3.26 12.36 5.74
N VAL A 147 -2.13 13.01 5.99
CA VAL A 147 -0.96 12.33 6.59
C VAL A 147 -1.28 11.93 8.04
N THR A 148 -1.17 10.64 8.35
CA THR A 148 -1.48 10.10 9.68
C THR A 148 -0.72 8.81 9.99
N ASN A 149 -0.29 8.70 11.26
CA ASN A 149 0.30 7.48 11.83
C ASN A 149 -0.70 6.69 12.69
N ASN A 150 -1.98 7.13 12.74
CA ASN A 150 -3.00 6.41 13.48
C ASN A 150 -3.36 5.11 12.72
N PRO A 151 -3.23 3.93 13.35
CA PRO A 151 -3.44 2.66 12.65
C PRO A 151 -4.88 2.47 12.18
N ILE A 152 -5.87 3.07 12.84
CA ILE A 152 -7.27 2.98 12.42
C ILE A 152 -7.47 3.83 11.15
N ASP A 153 -6.93 5.04 11.13
CA ASP A 153 -7.08 5.94 9.98
C ASP A 153 -6.35 5.40 8.74
N ILE A 154 -5.15 4.84 8.93
CA ILE A 154 -4.42 4.16 7.85
C ILE A 154 -5.27 3.00 7.28
N GLN A 155 -5.89 2.20 8.15
CA GLN A 155 -6.78 1.12 7.70
C GLN A 155 -7.98 1.65 6.91
N VAL A 156 -8.58 2.76 7.34
CA VAL A 156 -9.69 3.39 6.61
C VAL A 156 -9.22 3.89 5.24
N GLN A 157 -8.09 4.59 5.17
CA GLN A 157 -7.51 5.08 3.91
C GLN A 157 -7.17 3.92 2.95
N MET A 158 -6.67 2.79 3.46
CA MET A 158 -6.46 1.59 2.65
C MET A 158 -7.76 1.03 2.07
N ARG A 159 -8.87 1.05 2.83
CA ARG A 159 -10.19 0.65 2.31
C ARG A 159 -10.68 1.62 1.24
N LEU A 160 -10.47 2.92 1.42
CA LEU A 160 -10.79 3.91 0.39
C LEU A 160 -10.00 3.68 -0.89
N CYS A 161 -8.70 3.37 -0.81
CA CYS A 161 -7.92 2.98 -1.98
C CYS A 161 -8.52 1.74 -2.67
N ASP A 162 -8.85 0.68 -1.92
CA ASP A 162 -9.51 -0.52 -2.46
C ASP A 162 -10.82 -0.19 -3.19
N PHE A 163 -11.64 0.70 -2.61
CA PHE A 163 -12.88 1.14 -3.23
C PHE A 163 -12.62 1.82 -4.57
N ILE A 164 -11.68 2.77 -4.62
CA ILE A 164 -11.30 3.49 -5.85
C ILE A 164 -10.82 2.50 -6.93
N ILE A 165 -9.99 1.53 -6.54
CA ILE A 165 -9.47 0.51 -7.46
C ILE A 165 -10.60 -0.38 -8.00
N ARG A 166 -11.51 -0.83 -7.14
CA ARG A 166 -12.68 -1.64 -7.54
C ARG A 166 -13.57 -0.88 -8.50
N LEU A 167 -13.88 0.38 -8.20
CA LEU A 167 -14.68 1.26 -9.05
C LEU A 167 -14.03 1.48 -10.42
N SER A 168 -12.70 1.61 -10.48
CA SER A 168 -11.97 1.77 -11.75
C SER A 168 -12.11 0.60 -12.72
N LYS A 169 -12.60 -0.56 -12.23
CA LYS A 169 -12.83 -1.78 -13.02
C LYS A 169 -14.30 -1.98 -13.38
N MET A 170 -15.20 -1.14 -12.87
CA MET A 170 -16.63 -1.24 -13.11
C MET A 170 -17.03 -0.39 -14.31
N GLU A 171 -17.97 -0.89 -15.11
CA GLU A 171 -18.59 -0.12 -16.18
C GLU A 171 -19.83 0.60 -15.66
N VAL A 172 -19.92 1.90 -15.92
CA VAL A 172 -21.11 2.68 -15.59
C VAL A 172 -22.25 2.21 -16.52
N PRO A 173 -23.39 1.75 -15.98
CA PRO A 173 -24.52 1.30 -16.78
C PRO A 173 -25.01 2.39 -17.75
N ARG A 174 -25.30 2.00 -19.00
CA ARG A 174 -25.71 2.92 -20.09
C ARG A 174 -27.21 2.88 -20.42
N TYR A 175 -28.08 2.44 -19.52
CA TYR A 175 -29.50 2.22 -19.79
C TYR A 175 -30.40 3.11 -18.94
#